data_AF-A0A2D5MSP2-F1
#
_entry.id   AF-A0A2D5MSP2-F1
#
_cell.length_a   1.000
_cell.length_b   1.000
_cell.length_c   1.000
_cell.angle_alpha   90.00
_cell.angle_beta   90.00
_cell.angle_gamma   90.00
#
_symmetry.space_group_name_H-M   'P 1'
#
loop_
_entity.id
_entity.type
_entity.pdbx_description
1 polymer ?
#
loop_
_entity_poly.entity_id
_entity_poly.type
_entity_poly.pdbx_seq_one_letter_code
_entity_poly.pdbx_strand_id
1 'polypeptide(L)'
;MKKCTCCSSCKKKSDGYLQNLKGSKLTNSKYHYVMVAVVFAVVSFFFVKDVAEDGEKFVYYTPNTQHFNRPPATFLTSLEFDQEDIQEKKQNMAWHMDYSCEATSNDVIFSFQYVRSEITNHTYNDHIFMLCKTHRAFGNAEIVYESDEKILCTEEYAGVLLKKKRSMNVTIKAVDIHQWKPIEYKTQNELESCQVSHAVEMLNNKWKV
;
A
#
# COMPACT_ATOMS: atom_id res chain seq x y z
N MET A 1 26.05 -100.96 -23.30
CA MET A 1 25.94 -100.78 -24.77
C MET A 1 24.47 -100.64 -25.16
N LYS A 2 24.04 -99.45 -25.60
CA LYS A 2 23.04 -99.17 -26.65
C LYS A 2 22.75 -97.66 -26.66
N LYS A 3 22.91 -97.05 -27.83
CA LYS A 3 22.50 -95.67 -28.18
C LYS A 3 20.97 -95.54 -28.16
N CYS A 4 20.46 -94.33 -27.92
CA CYS A 4 19.52 -93.61 -28.80
C CYS A 4 19.32 -92.17 -28.27
N THR A 5 19.65 -91.09 -28.99
CA THR A 5 18.91 -90.34 -30.05
C THR A 5 17.81 -89.40 -29.53
N CYS A 6 17.96 -88.10 -29.88
CA CYS A 6 16.97 -87.01 -30.06
C CYS A 6 15.77 -86.85 -29.12
N CYS A 7 15.59 -85.66 -28.55
CA CYS A 7 14.78 -84.62 -29.21
C CYS A 7 14.85 -83.26 -28.48
N SER A 8 14.54 -82.25 -29.29
CA SER A 8 14.50 -80.81 -29.10
C SER A 8 13.45 -80.30 -28.09
N SER A 9 13.59 -79.01 -27.76
CA SER A 9 12.62 -78.14 -27.09
C SER A 9 12.53 -78.24 -25.57
N CYS A 10 13.19 -77.30 -24.88
CA CYS A 10 12.49 -76.13 -24.34
C CYS A 10 13.48 -75.15 -23.69
N LYS A 11 13.86 -74.14 -24.48
CA LYS A 11 14.37 -72.85 -24.00
C LYS A 11 13.18 -72.05 -23.46
N LYS A 12 13.19 -71.65 -22.19
CA LYS A 12 12.49 -70.46 -21.65
C LYS A 12 13.17 -70.08 -20.33
N LYS A 13 14.15 -69.17 -20.39
CA LYS A 13 14.02 -67.75 -20.00
C LYS A 13 13.65 -67.59 -18.51
N SER A 14 14.62 -67.82 -17.62
CA SER A 14 14.86 -66.88 -16.52
C SER A 14 15.96 -65.93 -17.00
N ASP A 15 16.04 -64.73 -16.41
CA ASP A 15 17.00 -63.66 -16.73
C ASP A 15 16.52 -62.70 -17.81
N GLY A 16 15.70 -61.74 -17.40
CA GLY A 16 15.34 -60.64 -18.27
C GLY A 16 14.32 -59.69 -17.68
N TYR A 17 14.57 -59.13 -16.49
CA TYR A 17 13.84 -57.93 -16.05
C TYR A 17 14.58 -57.09 -15.00
N LEU A 18 15.93 -57.07 -15.04
CA LEU A 18 16.74 -56.27 -14.11
C LEU A 18 17.98 -55.62 -14.75
N GLN A 19 17.90 -55.27 -16.04
CA GLN A 19 18.92 -54.46 -16.71
C GLN A 19 18.30 -53.54 -17.76
N ASN A 20 17.61 -52.48 -17.33
CA ASN A 20 17.30 -51.33 -18.19
C ASN A 20 17.22 -50.03 -17.38
N LEU A 21 18.17 -49.83 -16.46
CA LEU A 21 18.56 -48.49 -16.00
C LEU A 21 20.00 -48.26 -16.45
N LYS A 22 20.24 -48.38 -17.77
CA LYS A 22 21.40 -47.73 -18.39
C LYS A 22 21.13 -46.25 -18.30
N GLY A 23 21.82 -45.58 -17.37
CA GLY A 23 21.80 -44.14 -17.23
C GLY A 23 21.90 -43.49 -18.60
N SER A 24 20.91 -42.68 -18.92
CA SER A 24 21.02 -41.73 -20.01
C SER A 24 22.25 -40.89 -19.70
N LYS A 25 23.32 -41.11 -20.47
CA LYS A 25 24.41 -40.16 -20.54
C LYS A 25 23.77 -38.85 -20.99
N LEU A 26 23.55 -37.91 -20.06
CA LEU A 26 23.31 -36.52 -20.41
C LEU A 26 24.47 -36.14 -21.32
N THR A 27 24.19 -36.02 -22.62
CA THR A 27 25.10 -35.42 -23.56
C THR A 27 25.29 -33.99 -23.06
N ASN A 28 26.48 -33.74 -22.53
CA ASN A 28 26.87 -32.47 -21.95
C ASN A 28 27.03 -31.45 -23.09
N SER A 29 25.90 -31.06 -23.66
CA SER A 29 25.80 -30.15 -24.78
C SER A 29 26.05 -28.75 -24.23
N LYS A 30 27.05 -28.04 -24.77
CA LYS A 30 27.34 -26.65 -24.40
C LYS A 30 26.09 -25.75 -24.43
N TYR A 31 25.11 -26.12 -25.26
CA TYR A 31 23.82 -25.45 -25.41
C TYR A 31 22.84 -25.70 -24.26
N HIS A 32 22.99 -26.78 -23.48
CA HIS A 32 22.13 -27.06 -22.33
C HIS A 32 22.33 -26.04 -21.21
N TYR A 33 23.59 -25.73 -20.86
CA TYR A 33 23.89 -24.70 -19.86
C TYR A 33 23.48 -23.29 -20.33
N VAL A 34 23.63 -23.00 -21.62
CA VAL A 34 23.17 -21.73 -22.19
C VAL A 34 21.64 -21.63 -22.13
N MET A 35 20.92 -22.68 -22.50
CA MET A 35 19.44 -22.71 -22.41
C MET A 35 18.95 -22.59 -20.97
N VAL A 36 19.57 -23.32 -20.02
CA VAL A 36 19.22 -23.20 -18.60
C VAL A 36 19.51 -21.79 -18.09
N ALA A 37 20.65 -21.18 -18.45
CA ALA A 37 20.96 -19.81 -18.06
C ALA A 37 19.99 -18.79 -18.65
N VAL A 38 19.58 -18.94 -19.92
CA VAL A 38 18.59 -18.07 -20.56
C VAL A 38 17.22 -18.21 -19.90
N VAL A 39 16.76 -19.45 -19.67
CA VAL A 39 15.49 -19.70 -18.96
C VAL A 39 15.56 -19.11 -17.55
N PHE A 40 16.65 -19.33 -16.81
CA PHE A 40 16.83 -18.78 -15.47
C PHE A 40 16.89 -17.26 -15.48
N ALA A 41 17.52 -16.63 -16.48
CA ALA A 41 17.57 -15.17 -16.63
C ALA A 41 16.20 -14.57 -16.98
N VAL A 42 15.42 -15.22 -17.86
CA VAL A 42 14.06 -14.79 -18.20
C VAL A 42 13.14 -14.94 -16.99
N VAL A 43 13.18 -16.10 -16.33
CA VAL A 43 12.43 -16.35 -15.09
C VAL A 43 12.83 -15.32 -14.03
N SER A 44 14.12 -15.15 -13.76
CA SER A 44 14.61 -14.16 -12.78
C SER A 44 14.21 -12.74 -13.16
N PHE A 45 14.15 -12.37 -14.44
CA PHE A 45 13.70 -11.04 -14.86
C PHE A 45 12.21 -10.81 -14.56
N PHE A 46 11.36 -11.81 -14.78
CA PHE A 46 9.94 -11.72 -14.41
C PHE A 46 9.76 -11.70 -12.88
N PHE A 47 10.44 -12.60 -12.15
CA PHE A 47 10.39 -12.63 -10.69
C PHE A 47 11.00 -11.37 -10.05
N VAL A 48 12.07 -10.79 -10.60
CA VAL A 48 12.66 -9.54 -10.10
C VAL A 48 11.76 -8.35 -10.43
N LYS A 49 11.04 -8.36 -11.55
CA LYS A 49 10.03 -7.32 -11.82
C LYS A 49 8.87 -7.39 -10.84
N ASP A 50 8.32 -8.57 -10.61
CA ASP A 50 7.24 -8.74 -9.65
C ASP A 50 7.69 -8.37 -8.22
N VAL A 51 8.91 -8.75 -7.82
CA VAL A 51 9.48 -8.39 -6.51
C VAL A 51 9.93 -6.93 -6.41
N ALA A 52 10.27 -6.26 -7.52
CA ALA A 52 10.65 -4.85 -7.53
C ALA A 52 9.45 -3.90 -7.66
N GLU A 53 8.34 -4.38 -8.25
CA GLU A 53 7.05 -3.68 -8.28
C GLU A 53 6.25 -3.92 -6.99
N ASP A 54 6.57 -4.97 -6.22
CA ASP A 54 6.05 -5.21 -4.86
C ASP A 54 6.58 -4.19 -3.85
N GLY A 55 5.84 -3.08 -3.77
CA GLY A 55 5.75 -2.26 -2.58
C GLY A 55 6.06 -0.80 -2.86
N GLU A 56 5.02 -0.02 -3.18
CA GLU A 56 5.07 1.38 -2.79
C GLU A 56 5.33 1.44 -1.28
N LYS A 57 6.51 1.96 -0.91
CA LYS A 57 6.89 2.10 0.48
C LYS A 57 6.23 3.36 1.02
N PHE A 58 5.40 3.21 2.04
CA PHE A 58 4.86 4.32 2.81
C PHE A 58 5.78 4.57 4.01
N VAL A 59 6.82 5.38 3.82
CA VAL A 59 7.71 5.75 4.92
C VAL A 59 7.12 6.96 5.62
N TYR A 60 6.64 6.74 6.85
CA TYR A 60 6.13 7.80 7.70
C TYR A 60 7.28 8.70 8.18
N TYR A 61 7.03 10.01 8.19
CA TYR A 61 7.93 10.96 8.79
C TYR A 61 7.16 11.93 9.70
N THR A 62 7.83 12.35 10.77
CA THR A 62 7.20 13.15 11.83
C THR A 62 6.79 14.55 11.34
N PRO A 63 5.76 15.17 11.96
CA PRO A 63 5.38 16.55 11.66
C PRO A 63 6.60 17.48 11.67
N ASN A 64 6.77 18.26 10.62
CA ASN A 64 7.84 19.23 10.49
C ASN A 64 7.31 20.58 9.98
N THR A 65 8.08 21.63 10.21
CA THR A 65 7.69 23.01 9.85
C THR A 65 7.77 23.30 8.35
N GLN A 66 8.41 22.43 7.55
CA GLN A 66 8.44 22.58 6.10
C GLN A 66 7.05 22.35 5.49
N HIS A 67 6.13 21.69 6.21
CA HIS A 67 4.75 21.45 5.76
C HIS A 67 3.94 22.72 5.57
N PHE A 68 4.28 23.77 6.31
CA PHE A 68 3.59 25.05 6.22
C PHE A 68 3.81 25.75 4.87
N ASN A 69 4.86 25.36 4.13
CA ASN A 69 5.20 25.96 2.84
C ASN A 69 4.72 25.13 1.64
N ARG A 70 3.94 24.07 1.88
CA ARG A 70 3.48 23.17 0.82
C ARG A 70 2.39 23.82 -0.02
N PRO A 71 2.28 23.47 -1.32
CA PRO A 71 1.07 23.80 -2.07
C PRO A 71 -0.14 23.06 -1.45
N PRO A 72 -1.37 23.53 -1.70
CA PRO A 72 -2.57 22.77 -1.37
C PRO A 72 -2.49 21.33 -1.87
N ALA A 73 -3.05 20.41 -1.08
CA ALA A 73 -3.12 19.00 -1.40
C ALA A 73 -3.99 18.77 -2.66
N THR A 74 -3.62 17.76 -3.45
CA THR A 74 -4.28 17.39 -4.69
C THR A 74 -5.50 16.54 -4.39
N PHE A 75 -6.66 16.98 -4.87
CA PHE A 75 -7.90 16.22 -4.77
C PHE A 75 -7.86 14.97 -5.67
N LEU A 76 -8.42 13.88 -5.18
CA LEU A 76 -8.74 12.70 -5.98
C LEU A 76 -9.78 13.10 -7.04
N THR A 77 -9.46 12.85 -8.30
CA THR A 77 -10.33 13.16 -9.43
C THR A 77 -11.37 12.06 -9.64
N SER A 78 -12.45 12.37 -10.36
CA SER A 78 -13.47 11.36 -10.69
C SER A 78 -12.91 10.23 -11.57
N LEU A 79 -11.88 10.49 -12.38
CA LEU A 79 -11.22 9.46 -13.19
C LEU A 79 -10.50 8.44 -12.32
N GLU A 80 -9.84 8.91 -11.25
CA GLU A 80 -9.13 8.06 -10.28
C GLU A 80 -10.09 7.21 -9.43
N PHE A 81 -11.36 7.60 -9.33
CA PHE A 81 -12.36 6.86 -8.56
C PHE A 81 -12.77 5.54 -9.20
N ASP A 82 -12.76 5.49 -10.54
CA ASP A 82 -13.14 4.32 -11.33
C ASP A 82 -11.96 3.34 -11.52
N GLN A 83 -10.78 3.69 -10.99
CA GLN A 83 -9.55 2.93 -11.11
C GLN A 83 -9.31 2.07 -9.86
N GLU A 84 -9.46 0.74 -10.02
CA GLU A 84 -9.27 -0.23 -8.93
C GLU A 84 -7.85 -0.18 -8.33
N ASP A 85 -6.83 0.09 -9.14
CA ASP A 85 -5.44 0.23 -8.71
C ASP A 85 -5.23 1.45 -7.80
N ILE A 86 -5.92 2.56 -8.09
CA ILE A 86 -5.90 3.74 -7.24
C ILE A 86 -6.63 3.47 -5.93
N GLN A 87 -7.80 2.83 -6.00
CA GLN A 87 -8.55 2.43 -4.80
C GLN A 87 -7.67 1.60 -3.86
N GLU A 88 -7.08 0.51 -4.36
CA GLU A 88 -6.22 -0.38 -3.58
C GLU A 88 -5.05 0.39 -2.96
N LYS A 89 -4.40 1.26 -3.74
CA LYS A 89 -3.28 2.08 -3.28
C LYS A 89 -3.67 3.06 -2.17
N LYS A 90 -4.83 3.74 -2.26
CA LYS A 90 -5.28 4.67 -1.21
C LYS A 90 -5.77 3.92 0.03
N GLN A 91 -6.40 2.76 -0.13
CA GLN A 91 -6.77 1.88 0.99
C GLN A 91 -5.54 1.34 1.72
N ASN A 92 -4.49 0.95 0.98
CA ASN A 92 -3.21 0.56 1.56
C ASN A 92 -2.54 1.72 2.31
N MET A 93 -2.55 2.94 1.74
CA MET A 93 -2.10 4.14 2.45
C MET A 93 -2.87 4.35 3.75
N ALA A 94 -4.21 4.19 3.74
CA ALA A 94 -5.02 4.32 4.94
C ALA A 94 -4.62 3.30 6.01
N TRP A 95 -4.28 2.07 5.64
CA TRP A 95 -3.75 1.07 6.58
C TRP A 95 -2.42 1.50 7.21
N HIS A 96 -1.53 2.14 6.45
CA HIS A 96 -0.29 2.71 7.01
C HIS A 96 -0.55 3.92 7.92
N MET A 97 -1.56 4.73 7.59
CA MET A 97 -2.04 5.82 8.45
C MET A 97 -2.57 5.30 9.78
N ASP A 98 -3.29 4.18 9.75
CA ASP A 98 -3.80 3.48 10.92
C ASP A 98 -2.67 3.07 11.87
N TYR A 99 -1.65 2.41 11.32
CA TYR A 99 -0.45 2.02 12.06
C TYR A 99 0.25 3.23 12.69
N SER A 100 0.37 4.34 11.96
CA SER A 100 1.01 5.55 12.48
C SER A 100 0.17 6.27 13.55
N CYS A 101 -1.15 6.14 13.50
CA CYS A 101 -2.02 6.62 14.57
C CYS A 101 -1.81 5.86 15.88
N GLU A 102 -1.52 4.56 15.82
CA GLU A 102 -1.19 3.76 17.01
C GLU A 102 0.26 4.00 17.50
N ALA A 103 1.19 4.18 16.55
CA ALA A 103 2.60 4.37 16.85
C ALA A 103 2.95 5.79 17.35
N THR A 104 2.06 6.76 17.13
CA THR A 104 2.29 8.16 17.48
C THR A 104 1.16 8.71 18.35
N SER A 105 1.43 9.76 19.13
CA SER A 105 0.40 10.44 19.93
C SER A 105 -0.30 11.57 19.15
N ASN A 106 -0.39 11.46 17.82
CA ASN A 106 -1.00 12.48 16.98
C ASN A 106 -2.52 12.32 16.94
N ASP A 107 -3.25 13.43 16.96
CA ASP A 107 -4.71 13.43 16.78
C ASP A 107 -5.12 13.16 15.32
N VAL A 108 -4.31 13.67 14.38
CA VAL A 108 -4.55 13.63 12.94
C VAL A 108 -3.26 13.25 12.22
N ILE A 109 -3.36 12.32 11.28
CA ILE A 109 -2.29 11.96 10.35
C ILE A 109 -2.68 12.39 8.94
N PHE A 110 -1.74 12.91 8.19
CA PHE A 110 -1.92 13.36 6.81
C PHE A 110 -1.19 12.42 5.85
N SER A 111 -1.75 12.17 4.67
CA SER A 111 -1.07 11.45 3.57
C SER A 111 0.31 12.03 3.28
N PHE A 112 0.41 13.33 3.51
CA PHE A 112 1.54 14.11 3.18
C PHE A 112 2.74 13.88 4.06
N GLN A 113 2.53 13.22 5.20
CA GLN A 113 3.53 12.69 6.12
C GLN A 113 4.15 11.37 5.65
N TYR A 114 3.86 10.95 4.42
CA TYR A 114 4.45 9.76 3.81
C TYR A 114 5.26 10.14 2.59
N VAL A 115 6.38 9.43 2.39
CA VAL A 115 7.18 9.51 1.16
C VAL A 115 7.23 8.15 0.47
N ARG A 116 7.25 8.16 -0.87
CA ARG A 116 7.33 6.95 -1.70
C ARG A 116 8.67 6.23 -1.57
N SER A 117 9.73 6.98 -1.28
CA SER A 117 11.09 6.47 -1.07
C SER A 117 11.90 7.47 -0.25
N GLU A 118 12.75 6.95 0.64
CA GLU A 118 13.70 7.73 1.42
C GLU A 118 14.70 8.51 0.55
N ILE A 119 14.95 8.04 -0.69
CA ILE A 119 15.94 8.63 -1.59
C ILE A 119 15.37 9.83 -2.35
N THR A 120 14.13 9.73 -2.83
CA THR A 120 13.50 10.80 -3.63
C THR A 120 12.86 11.87 -2.76
N ASN A 121 12.57 11.55 -1.49
CA ASN A 121 11.86 12.40 -0.54
C ASN A 121 10.56 13.00 -1.12
N HIS A 122 9.96 12.31 -2.10
CA HIS A 122 8.75 12.76 -2.75
C HIS A 122 7.56 12.37 -1.87
N THR A 123 7.00 13.37 -1.19
CA THR A 123 5.85 13.19 -0.31
C THR A 123 4.59 12.95 -1.12
N TYR A 124 3.69 12.09 -0.64
CA TYR A 124 2.35 11.99 -1.19
C TYR A 124 1.61 13.32 -0.95
N ASN A 125 1.12 14.01 -1.99
CA ASN A 125 0.41 15.29 -1.80
C ASN A 125 -1.11 15.12 -1.92
N ASP A 126 -1.65 13.94 -1.62
CA ASP A 126 -3.07 13.66 -1.76
C ASP A 126 -3.89 14.40 -0.71
N HIS A 127 -5.10 14.87 -1.04
CA HIS A 127 -6.02 15.51 -0.11
C HIS A 127 -6.67 14.47 0.82
N ILE A 128 -5.86 13.82 1.66
CA ILE A 128 -6.24 12.72 2.54
C ILE A 128 -5.68 12.98 3.95
N PHE A 129 -6.55 12.82 4.95
CA PHE A 129 -6.16 12.77 6.35
C PHE A 129 -6.90 11.64 7.08
N MET A 130 -6.39 11.24 8.24
CA MET A 130 -7.00 10.27 9.13
C MET A 130 -7.17 10.88 10.52
N LEU A 131 -8.35 10.69 11.12
CA LEU A 131 -8.58 10.95 12.53
C LEU A 131 -8.15 9.72 13.34
N CYS A 132 -7.14 9.87 14.19
CA CYS A 132 -6.56 8.73 14.89
C CYS A 132 -7.49 8.13 15.94
N LYS A 133 -8.30 8.95 16.63
CA LYS A 133 -9.23 8.44 17.64
C LYS A 133 -10.30 7.50 17.07
N THR A 134 -10.72 7.72 15.82
CA THR A 134 -11.81 6.95 15.18
C THR A 134 -11.31 6.02 14.09
N HIS A 135 -10.01 6.06 13.77
CA HIS A 135 -9.39 5.30 12.68
C HIS A 135 -10.13 5.49 11.34
N ARG A 136 -10.57 6.73 11.07
CA ARG A 136 -11.29 7.09 9.85
C ARG A 136 -10.43 7.96 8.95
N ALA A 137 -10.20 7.48 7.74
CA ALA A 137 -9.51 8.24 6.69
C ALA A 137 -10.51 8.89 5.74
N PHE A 138 -10.34 10.20 5.55
CA PHE A 138 -11.16 11.03 4.69
C PHE A 138 -10.32 11.56 3.52
N GLY A 139 -10.77 11.30 2.29
CA GLY A 139 -10.28 11.94 1.07
C GLY A 139 -11.16 13.12 0.67
N ASN A 140 -10.58 14.12 0.02
CA ASN A 140 -11.30 15.27 -0.57
C ASN A 140 -12.28 15.95 0.39
N ALA A 141 -11.93 16.02 1.68
CA ALA A 141 -12.82 16.58 2.68
C ALA A 141 -12.98 18.10 2.53
N GLU A 142 -14.23 18.55 2.44
CA GLU A 142 -14.60 19.96 2.41
C GLU A 142 -15.69 20.24 3.43
N ILE A 143 -15.54 21.34 4.18
CA ILE A 143 -16.56 21.79 5.14
C ILE A 143 -17.74 22.37 4.36
N VAL A 144 -18.91 21.76 4.50
CA VAL A 144 -20.16 22.18 3.83
C VAL A 144 -21.14 22.87 4.78
N TYR A 145 -20.96 22.66 6.08
CA TYR A 145 -21.76 23.30 7.11
C TYR A 145 -20.90 23.61 8.34
N GLU A 146 -21.16 24.78 8.92
CA GLU A 146 -20.54 25.26 10.14
C GLU A 146 -21.62 25.76 11.09
N SER A 147 -21.55 25.38 12.37
CA SER A 147 -22.44 25.94 13.38
C SER A 147 -22.13 27.41 13.67
N ASP A 148 -23.15 28.16 14.07
CA ASP A 148 -23.00 29.55 14.52
C ASP A 148 -22.24 29.64 15.85
N GLU A 149 -22.45 28.66 16.74
CA GLU A 149 -21.72 28.53 17.99
C GLU A 149 -20.24 28.26 17.72
N LYS A 150 -19.36 29.02 18.40
CA LYS A 150 -17.92 28.99 18.22
C LYS A 150 -17.20 28.62 19.51
N ILE A 151 -16.12 27.87 19.35
CA ILE A 151 -15.23 27.41 20.42
C ILE A 151 -13.79 27.87 20.14
N LEU A 152 -12.97 27.96 21.19
CA LEU A 152 -11.55 28.27 21.05
C LEU A 152 -10.74 26.98 21.10
N CYS A 153 -10.21 26.57 19.94
CA CYS A 153 -9.37 25.39 19.81
C CYS A 153 -7.91 25.77 20.02
N THR A 154 -7.18 24.97 20.78
CA THR A 154 -5.71 25.02 20.83
C THR A 154 -5.22 23.90 19.93
N GLU A 155 -4.59 24.27 18.82
CA GLU A 155 -4.14 23.36 17.76
C GLU A 155 -2.62 23.34 17.74
N GLU A 156 -2.02 22.15 17.66
CA GLU A 156 -0.58 21.97 17.53
C GLU A 156 -0.24 21.27 16.22
N TYR A 157 0.77 21.78 15.52
CA TYR A 157 1.40 21.03 14.43
C TYR A 157 2.91 21.31 14.41
N ALA A 158 3.72 20.25 14.35
CA ALA A 158 5.18 20.34 14.29
C ALA A 158 5.80 21.24 15.40
N GLY A 159 5.26 21.17 16.62
CA GLY A 159 5.68 21.99 17.76
C GLY A 159 5.19 23.44 17.73
N VAL A 160 4.43 23.85 16.70
CA VAL A 160 3.80 25.16 16.63
C VAL A 160 2.40 25.09 17.21
N LEU A 161 2.16 25.86 18.27
CA LEU A 161 0.87 25.94 18.96
C LEU A 161 0.12 27.21 18.55
N LEU A 162 -1.10 27.08 18.03
CA LEU A 162 -1.98 28.19 17.67
C LEU A 162 -3.32 28.08 18.40
N LYS A 163 -3.89 29.23 18.75
CA LYS A 163 -5.28 29.31 19.25
C LYS A 163 -6.18 29.84 18.14
N LYS A 164 -7.12 29.01 17.69
CA LYS A 164 -8.05 29.36 16.60
C LYS A 164 -9.49 29.25 17.04
N LYS A 165 -10.31 30.21 16.60
CA LYS A 165 -11.76 30.18 16.82
C LYS A 165 -12.39 29.29 15.74
N ARG A 166 -13.02 28.20 16.15
CA ARG A 166 -13.67 27.22 15.25
C ARG A 166 -15.15 27.12 15.54
N SER A 167 -15.88 26.53 14.60
CA SER A 167 -17.27 26.16 14.78
C SER A 167 -17.38 24.97 15.75
N MET A 168 -18.35 25.00 16.66
CA MET A 168 -18.58 23.93 17.64
C MET A 168 -18.88 22.59 16.96
N ASN A 169 -19.60 22.63 15.84
CA ASN A 169 -19.89 21.49 14.99
C ASN A 169 -19.62 21.85 13.53
N VAL A 170 -19.06 20.90 12.79
CA VAL A 170 -18.90 20.99 11.33
C VAL A 170 -19.44 19.75 10.65
N THR A 171 -19.95 19.93 9.44
CA THR A 171 -20.25 18.82 8.53
C THR A 171 -19.33 18.93 7.33
N ILE A 172 -18.68 17.82 6.98
CA ILE A 172 -17.85 17.70 5.78
C ILE A 172 -18.52 16.83 4.74
N LYS A 173 -18.31 17.14 3.47
CA LYS A 173 -18.43 16.16 2.38
C LYS A 173 -17.04 15.64 2.08
N ALA A 174 -16.91 14.33 2.00
CA ALA A 174 -15.63 13.66 1.84
C ALA A 174 -15.81 12.31 1.15
N VAL A 175 -14.70 11.64 0.94
CA VAL A 175 -14.61 10.24 0.52
C VAL A 175 -14.15 9.44 1.72
N ASP A 176 -14.92 8.43 2.12
CA ASP A 176 -14.41 7.41 3.03
C ASP A 176 -13.40 6.56 2.27
N ILE A 177 -12.11 6.68 2.60
CA ILE A 177 -11.06 5.94 1.89
C ILE A 177 -11.18 4.43 2.12
N HIS A 178 -11.67 4.00 3.29
CA HIS A 178 -11.79 2.58 3.61
C HIS A 178 -12.93 1.94 2.80
N GLN A 179 -14.05 2.65 2.69
CA GLN A 179 -15.22 2.16 1.94
C GLN A 179 -15.20 2.53 0.46
N TRP A 180 -14.28 3.42 0.06
CA TRP A 180 -14.17 4.01 -1.27
C TRP A 180 -15.49 4.64 -1.76
N LYS A 181 -16.16 5.40 -0.89
CA LYS A 181 -17.47 5.98 -1.17
C LYS A 181 -17.58 7.44 -0.72
N PRO A 182 -18.30 8.30 -1.47
CA PRO A 182 -18.66 9.64 -1.00
C PRO A 182 -19.55 9.56 0.25
N ILE A 183 -19.25 10.39 1.23
CA ILE A 183 -19.98 10.48 2.50
C ILE A 183 -20.19 11.94 2.90
N GLU A 184 -21.25 12.17 3.66
CA GLU A 184 -21.44 13.39 4.42
C GLU A 184 -21.28 13.05 5.90
N TYR A 185 -20.33 13.71 6.56
CA TYR A 185 -19.90 13.37 7.90
C TYR A 185 -20.05 14.58 8.83
N LYS A 186 -20.86 14.43 9.87
CA LYS A 186 -21.03 15.41 10.94
C LYS A 186 -20.16 15.02 12.13
N THR A 187 -19.38 15.98 12.63
CA THR A 187 -18.51 15.77 13.81
C THR A 187 -19.33 15.43 15.05
N GLN A 188 -18.80 14.56 15.90
CA GLN A 188 -19.53 14.06 17.06
C GLN A 188 -19.43 14.96 18.29
N ASN A 189 -18.35 15.74 18.38
CA ASN A 189 -18.06 16.62 19.52
C ASN A 189 -17.16 17.79 19.11
N GLU A 190 -17.02 18.74 20.03
CA GLU A 190 -16.21 19.96 19.88
C GLU A 190 -14.75 19.68 19.52
N LEU A 191 -14.14 18.68 20.17
CA LEU A 191 -12.74 18.32 19.93
C LEU A 191 -12.55 17.81 18.49
N GLU A 192 -13.43 16.92 18.04
CA GLU A 192 -13.39 16.42 16.67
C GLU A 192 -13.68 17.54 15.65
N SER A 193 -14.54 18.50 15.99
CA SER A 193 -14.73 19.71 15.18
C SER A 193 -13.45 20.51 15.00
N CYS A 194 -12.68 20.71 16.08
CA CYS A 194 -11.35 21.34 16.02
C CYS A 194 -10.41 20.52 15.10
N GLN A 195 -10.34 19.20 15.30
CA GLN A 195 -9.44 18.31 14.55
C GLN A 195 -9.74 18.28 13.05
N VAL A 196 -11.02 18.14 12.68
CA VAL A 196 -11.46 18.15 11.28
C VAL A 196 -11.21 19.52 10.64
N SER A 197 -11.54 20.61 11.34
CA SER A 197 -11.31 21.97 10.83
C SER A 197 -9.81 22.29 10.69
N HIS A 198 -8.98 21.79 11.60
CA HIS A 198 -7.53 21.86 11.52
C HIS A 198 -7.01 21.08 10.31
N ALA A 199 -7.46 19.83 10.14
CA ALA A 199 -7.02 18.95 9.06
C ALA A 199 -7.34 19.50 7.68
N VAL A 200 -8.57 19.99 7.48
CA VAL A 200 -9.00 20.60 6.21
C VAL A 200 -8.19 21.86 5.91
N GLU A 201 -7.91 22.71 6.92
CA GLU A 201 -7.06 23.88 6.69
C GLU A 201 -5.61 23.54 6.37
N MET A 202 -5.03 22.53 7.04
CA MET A 202 -3.67 22.06 6.76
C MET A 202 -3.54 21.57 5.32
N LEU A 203 -4.46 20.70 4.87
CA LEU A 203 -4.47 20.18 3.49
C LEU A 203 -4.66 21.30 2.46
N ASN A 204 -5.41 22.34 2.78
CA ASN A 204 -5.65 23.45 1.87
C ASN A 204 -4.60 24.57 1.95
N ASN A 205 -3.52 24.39 2.72
CA ASN A 205 -2.53 25.42 3.03
C ASN A 205 -3.17 26.74 3.52
N LYS A 206 -4.21 26.62 4.35
CA LYS A 206 -4.92 27.72 5.02
C LYS A 206 -4.57 27.82 6.49
N TRP A 207 -3.93 26.79 7.05
CA TRP A 207 -3.42 26.82 8.42
C TRP A 207 -2.13 27.63 8.51
N LYS A 208 -2.27 28.97 8.53
CA LYS A 208 -1.13 29.89 8.63
C LYS A 208 -0.73 30.11 10.09
N VAL A 209 0.58 30.08 10.32
CA VAL A 209 1.26 30.47 11.57
C VAL A 209 1.28 31.99 11.69
#